data_AF-A0ABD5DHZ8-F1
#
_entry.id   AF-A0ABD5DHZ8-F1
#
_cell.length_a   1.000
_cell.length_b   1.000
_cell.length_c   1.000
_cell.angle_alpha   90.00
_cell.angle_beta   90.00
_cell.angle_gamma   90.00
#
_symmetry.space_group_name_H-M   'P 1'
#
loop_
_entity.id
_entity.type
_entity.pdbx_description
1 polymer ?
#
loop_
_entity_poly.entity_id
_entity_poly.type
_entity_poly.pdbx_seq_one_letter_code
_entity_poly.pdbx_strand_id
1 'polypeptide(L)'
;FWTTPMDILIPAALEGQITRERAEKLTCKLVLEGANGPTYPEADDVLAERGVIVVPDVICNAGGVTVSYFEWVQDMASFFW
;
A
#
# COMPACT_ATOMS: atom_id res chain seq x y z
N PHE A 1 -4.47 1.89 -17.39
CA PHE A 1 -4.25 1.45 -16.01
C PHE A 1 -4.91 2.40 -15.02
N TRP A 2 -4.40 3.61 -14.80
CA TRP A 2 -4.92 4.54 -13.78
C TRP A 2 -6.39 4.98 -13.96
N THR A 3 -6.91 4.97 -15.18
CA THR A 3 -8.29 5.34 -15.49
C THR A 3 -9.22 4.14 -15.67
N THR A 4 -8.69 2.93 -15.52
CA THR A 4 -9.49 1.71 -15.62
C THR A 4 -10.48 1.67 -14.45
N PRO A 5 -11.78 1.41 -14.68
CA PRO A 5 -12.73 1.19 -13.60
C PRO A 5 -12.27 0.06 -12.69
N MET A 6 -12.18 0.33 -11.39
CA MET A 6 -11.76 -0.65 -10.39
C MET A 6 -12.38 -0.32 -9.03
N ASP A 7 -12.62 -1.34 -8.20
CA ASP A 7 -13.04 -1.11 -6.81
C ASP A 7 -11.83 -0.96 -5.87
N ILE A 8 -10.75 -1.70 -6.13
CA ILE A 8 -9.54 -1.76 -5.30
C ILE A 8 -8.31 -1.50 -6.16
N LEU A 9 -7.42 -0.63 -5.67
CA LEU A 9 -6.11 -0.37 -6.24
C LEU A 9 -5.01 -0.84 -5.29
N ILE A 10 -4.01 -1.56 -5.81
CA ILE A 10 -2.86 -2.06 -5.04
C ILE A 10 -1.56 -1.58 -5.69
N PRO A 11 -1.04 -0.39 -5.35
CA PRO A 11 0.27 0.03 -5.82
C PRO A 11 1.36 -0.80 -5.12
N ALA A 12 2.09 -1.62 -5.88
CA ALA A 12 3.06 -2.58 -5.34
C ALA A 12 4.37 -2.62 -6.15
N ALA A 13 4.73 -1.51 -6.79
CA ALA A 13 5.92 -1.44 -7.65
C ALA A 13 6.95 -0.43 -7.13
N LEU A 14 6.67 0.88 -7.29
CA LEU A 14 7.55 1.97 -6.91
C LEU A 14 6.81 2.96 -6.00
N GLU A 15 7.59 3.77 -5.30
CA GLU A 15 7.15 4.95 -4.56
C GLU A 15 6.60 6.05 -5.49
N GLY A 16 5.85 7.00 -4.93
CA GLY A 16 5.43 8.23 -5.60
C GLY A 16 4.59 8.02 -6.87
N GLN A 17 3.88 6.90 -6.99
CA GLN A 17 3.08 6.60 -8.18
C GLN A 17 1.69 7.23 -8.14
N ILE A 18 1.16 7.52 -6.97
CA ILE A 18 -0.13 8.20 -6.83
C ILE A 18 0.16 9.68 -6.58
N THR A 19 0.17 10.45 -7.69
CA THR A 19 0.24 11.91 -7.69
C THR A 19 -1.15 12.52 -7.51
N ARG A 20 -1.23 13.81 -7.17
CA ARG A 20 -2.50 14.54 -7.09
C ARG A 20 -3.38 14.35 -8.33
N GLU A 21 -2.79 14.54 -9.52
CA GLU A 21 -3.51 14.40 -10.80
C GLU A 21 -4.07 12.99 -11.02
N ARG A 22 -3.33 11.96 -10.59
CA ARG A 22 -3.80 10.57 -10.68
C ARG A 22 -4.90 10.31 -9.65
N ALA A 23 -4.73 10.79 -8.42
CA ALA A 23 -5.72 10.66 -7.36
C ALA A 23 -7.07 11.28 -7.73
N GLU A 24 -7.11 12.36 -8.52
CA GLU A 24 -8.36 12.94 -9.03
C GLU A 24 -9.10 12.01 -10.03
N LYS A 25 -8.36 11.18 -10.76
CA LYS A 25 -8.88 10.33 -11.86
C LYS A 25 -9.18 8.90 -11.43
N LEU A 26 -8.66 8.46 -10.29
CA LEU A 26 -8.86 7.11 -9.78
C LEU A 26 -10.34 6.85 -9.51
N THR A 27 -10.83 5.66 -9.85
CA THR A 27 -12.23 5.26 -9.63
C THR A 27 -12.42 4.33 -8.43
N CYS A 28 -11.32 3.93 -7.79
CA CYS A 28 -11.32 3.00 -6.67
C CYS A 28 -12.00 3.56 -5.42
N LYS A 29 -12.46 2.64 -4.57
CA LYS A 29 -13.01 2.90 -3.24
C LYS A 29 -12.02 2.57 -2.13
N LEU A 30 -10.99 1.78 -2.46
CA LEU A 30 -9.95 1.31 -1.55
C LEU A 30 -8.58 1.33 -2.25
N VAL A 31 -7.57 1.84 -1.55
CA VAL A 31 -6.15 1.76 -1.92
C VAL A 31 -5.42 0.96 -0.84
N LEU A 32 -4.65 -0.04 -1.27
CA LEU A 32 -3.82 -0.89 -0.40
C LEU A 32 -2.35 -0.67 -0.75
N GLU A 33 -1.63 0.09 0.07
CA GLU A 33 -0.24 0.48 -0.21
C GLU A 33 0.74 -0.69 -0.05
N GLY A 34 0.91 -1.48 -1.10
CA GLY A 34 1.84 -2.61 -1.11
C GLY A 34 3.31 -2.20 -1.26
N ALA A 35 3.58 -1.10 -1.97
CA ALA A 35 4.90 -0.47 -2.02
C ALA A 35 5.13 0.41 -0.80
N ASN A 36 6.37 0.87 -0.59
CA ASN A 36 6.68 1.87 0.43
C ASN A 36 6.54 3.28 -0.17
N GLY A 37 5.73 4.14 0.45
CA GLY A 37 5.43 5.50 0.00
C GLY A 37 4.88 5.62 -1.42
N PRO A 38 3.90 4.81 -1.87
CA PRO A 38 3.37 4.93 -3.23
C PRO A 38 2.55 6.21 -3.46
N THR A 39 2.06 6.86 -2.39
CA THR A 39 1.16 8.01 -2.47
C THR A 39 1.84 9.27 -1.98
N TYR A 40 1.74 10.35 -2.76
CA TYR A 40 2.20 11.67 -2.31
C TYR A 40 1.21 12.27 -1.30
N PRO A 41 1.65 13.08 -0.33
CA PRO A 41 0.77 13.70 0.66
C PRO A 41 -0.40 14.46 0.04
N GLU A 42 -0.16 15.26 -0.99
CA GLU A 42 -1.21 16.01 -1.69
C GLU A 42 -2.20 15.13 -2.46
N ALA A 43 -1.83 13.87 -2.73
CA ALA A 43 -2.69 12.88 -3.35
C ALA A 43 -3.54 12.16 -2.30
N ASP A 44 -2.97 11.91 -1.12
CA ASP A 44 -3.69 11.38 0.04
C ASP A 44 -4.84 12.31 0.45
N ASP A 45 -4.59 13.63 0.49
CA ASP A 45 -5.62 14.65 0.73
C ASP A 45 -6.81 14.50 -0.25
N VAL A 46 -6.52 14.34 -1.55
CA VAL A 46 -7.54 14.17 -2.59
C VAL A 46 -8.32 12.87 -2.41
N LEU A 47 -7.64 11.77 -2.06
CA LEU A 47 -8.29 10.49 -1.82
C LEU A 47 -9.21 10.55 -0.60
N ALA A 48 -8.76 11.21 0.48
CA ALA A 48 -9.55 11.42 1.69
C ALA A 48 -10.79 12.29 1.43
N GLU A 49 -10.64 13.43 0.73
CA GLU A 49 -11.76 14.30 0.33
C GLU A 49 -12.83 13.55 -0.48
N ARG A 50 -12.40 12.58 -1.30
CA ARG A 50 -13.27 11.76 -2.14
C ARG A 50 -13.86 10.54 -1.40
N GLY A 51 -13.51 10.34 -0.14
CA GLY A 51 -13.96 9.19 0.65
C GLY A 51 -13.35 7.86 0.22
N VAL A 52 -12.20 7.87 -0.46
CA VAL A 52 -11.44 6.67 -0.78
C VAL A 52 -10.66 6.24 0.45
N ILE A 53 -10.82 4.98 0.85
CA ILE A 53 -10.09 4.44 2.00
C ILE A 53 -8.66 4.10 1.56
N VAL A 54 -7.67 4.55 2.31
CA VAL A 54 -6.26 4.19 2.10
C VAL A 54 -5.80 3.36 3.30
N VAL A 55 -5.27 2.16 3.04
CA VAL A 55 -4.55 1.37 4.04
C VAL A 55 -3.05 1.67 3.88
N PRO A 56 -2.43 2.33 4.88
CA PRO A 56 -1.09 2.88 4.73
C PRO A 56 -0.04 1.79 4.67
N ASP A 57 1.05 2.07 3.95
CA ASP A 57 2.16 1.16 3.69
C ASP A 57 2.70 0.45 4.95
N VAL A 58 2.88 1.20 6.04
CA VAL A 58 3.44 0.75 7.32
C VAL A 58 2.67 -0.43 7.94
N ILE A 59 1.40 -0.60 7.61
CA ILE A 59 0.60 -1.76 8.02
C ILE A 59 0.32 -2.68 6.82
N CYS A 60 -0.03 -2.11 5.66
CA CYS A 60 -0.48 -2.88 4.50
C CYS A 60 0.57 -3.88 4.00
N ASN A 61 1.86 -3.51 4.04
CA ASN A 61 2.94 -4.35 3.55
C ASN A 61 3.75 -5.05 4.66
N ALA A 62 3.35 -4.89 5.93
CA ALA A 62 4.09 -5.37 7.11
C ALA A 62 4.19 -6.91 7.22
N GLY A 63 3.49 -7.66 6.34
CA GLY A 63 3.61 -9.11 6.26
C GLY A 63 5.04 -9.59 6.01
N GLY A 64 5.81 -8.86 5.20
CA GLY A 64 7.22 -9.20 4.93
C GLY A 64 8.06 -9.17 6.20
N VAL A 65 8.08 -8.04 6.92
CA VAL A 65 8.83 -7.90 8.18
C VAL A 65 8.34 -8.87 9.27
N THR A 66 7.03 -9.13 9.32
CA THR A 66 6.44 -10.08 10.28
C THR A 66 7.00 -11.49 10.07
N VAL A 67 7.02 -11.96 8.82
CA VAL A 67 7.51 -13.30 8.50
C VAL A 67 9.04 -13.37 8.58
N SER A 68 9.76 -12.31 8.21
CA SER A 68 11.22 -12.22 8.44
C SER A 68 11.58 -12.28 9.93
N TYR A 69 10.74 -11.72 10.81
CA TYR A 69 10.93 -11.87 12.25
C TYR A 69 10.73 -13.33 12.69
N PHE A 70 9.72 -14.02 12.16
CA PHE A 70 9.52 -15.44 12.43
C PHE A 70 10.69 -16.31 11.93
N GLU A 71 11.23 -16.00 10.76
CA GLU A 71 12.46 -16.63 10.24
C GLU A 71 13.63 -16.42 11.21
N TRP A 72 13.87 -15.17 11.63
CA TRP A 72 14.96 -14.85 12.57
C TRP A 72 14.85 -15.62 13.90
N VAL A 73 13.65 -15.77 14.45
CA VAL A 73 13.41 -16.55 15.68
C VAL A 73 13.66 -18.05 15.45
N GLN A 74 13.23 -18.62 14.33
CA GLN A 74 13.47 -20.04 14.00
C GLN A 74 14.96 -20.36 13.94
N ASP A 75 15.71 -19.53 13.21
CA ASP A 75 17.15 -19.70 13.03
C ASP A 75 17.89 -19.62 14.37
N MET A 76 17.53 -18.64 15.21
CA MET A 76 18.10 -18.49 16.54
C MET A 76 17.76 -19.65 17.48
N ALA A 77 16.54 -20.18 17.40
CA ALA A 77 16.09 -21.27 18.26
C ALA A 77 16.53 -22.65 17.75
N SER A 78 16.99 -22.77 16.49
CA SER A 78 17.20 -24.03 15.80
C SER A 78 16.00 -24.98 15.90
N PHE A 79 14.79 -24.40 15.92
CA PHE A 79 13.52 -25.11 16.06
C PHE A 79 12.56 -24.64 14.97
N PHE A 80 12.26 -25.53 14.02
CA PHE A 80 11.46 -25.26 12.83
C PHE A 80 10.03 -25.81 13.01
N TRP A 81 9.02 -25.07 12.54
CA TRP A 81 7.60 -25.40 12.69
C TRP A 81 6.81 -25.34 11.37
#